data_AF-R5Z4D1-F1
#
_entry.id   AF-R5Z4D1-F1
#
_cell.length_a   1.000
_cell.length_b   1.000
_cell.length_c   1.000
_cell.angle_alpha   90.00
_cell.angle_beta   90.00
_cell.angle_gamma   90.00
#
_symmetry.space_group_name_H-M   'P 1'
#
loop_
_entity.id
_entity.type
_entity.pdbx_description
1 polymer ?
#
loop_
_entity_poly.entity_id
_entity_poly.type
_entity_poly.pdbx_seq_one_letter_code
_entity_poly.pdbx_strand_id
1 'polypeptide(L)'
;MKIMEDITFFERIKLLFSLISSSPFFVIILFLLIAATLTLVLSKKSNNRNLKIIVTVLYFISFILIIFNYGSSFTKFFDNLVTKLFTYLYFPSIIAYLCLMIIGILILVKMILKKEKSKFIVISNVMLFTISVLLFVLSIDIIVKGNIDIFEKTSIYNNETLMVLIQANTTVYLIWFITLLIKYLANKIIKKLDYEEKPKEDKEEIKEVRYLTDEEFNAYFENYKKKHEAFEEIKKLIN
;
A
#
# COMPACT_ATOMS: atom_id res chain seq x y z
N MET A 1 -44.68 -9.02 3.64
CA MET A 1 -43.67 -8.01 4.00
C MET A 1 -44.17 -7.33 5.26
N LYS A 2 -43.67 -7.71 6.45
CA LYS A 2 -44.06 -7.03 7.70
C LYS A 2 -43.51 -5.62 7.61
N ILE A 3 -44.41 -4.64 7.62
CA ILE A 3 -44.08 -3.23 7.79
C ILE A 3 -43.27 -3.16 9.08
N MET A 4 -42.04 -2.64 8.98
CA MET A 4 -41.20 -2.40 10.14
C MET A 4 -41.95 -1.37 10.98
N GLU A 5 -42.61 -1.79 12.06
CA GLU A 5 -43.18 -0.85 13.04
C GLU A 5 -42.07 0.11 13.44
N ASP A 6 -42.37 1.41 13.46
CA ASP A 6 -41.43 2.42 13.90
C ASP A 6 -41.15 2.22 15.39
N ILE A 7 -40.18 1.36 15.69
CA ILE A 7 -39.75 1.03 17.03
C ILE A 7 -39.33 2.34 17.70
N THR A 8 -40.03 2.69 18.77
CA THR A 8 -39.74 3.90 19.54
C THR A 8 -38.34 3.83 20.14
N PHE A 9 -37.74 5.00 20.45
CA PHE A 9 -36.38 5.04 21.00
C PHE A 9 -36.20 4.15 22.25
N PHE A 10 -37.21 4.13 23.13
CA PHE A 10 -37.18 3.32 24.35
C PHE A 10 -37.23 1.82 24.06
N GLU A 11 -38.05 1.40 23.08
CA GLU A 11 -38.11 0.01 22.65
C GLU A 11 -36.79 -0.46 22.01
N ARG A 12 -36.08 0.42 21.29
CA ARG A 12 -34.74 0.12 20.77
C ARG A 12 -33.74 -0.12 21.90
N ILE A 13 -33.76 0.72 22.95
CA ILE A 13 -32.90 0.51 24.14
C ILE A 13 -33.25 -0.80 24.83
N LYS A 14 -34.54 -1.09 25.03
CA LYS A 14 -35.00 -2.33 25.65
C LYS A 14 -34.57 -3.55 24.85
N LEU A 15 -34.67 -3.48 23.52
CA LEU A 15 -34.21 -4.52 22.61
C LEU A 15 -32.70 -4.72 22.74
N LEU A 16 -31.90 -3.66 22.73
CA LEU A 16 -30.44 -3.75 22.94
C LEU A 16 -30.09 -4.41 24.27
N PHE A 17 -30.76 -4.04 25.37
CA PHE A 17 -30.54 -4.65 26.68
C PHE A 17 -30.94 -6.13 26.70
N SER A 18 -32.03 -6.49 26.02
CA SER A 18 -32.45 -7.89 25.87
C SER A 18 -31.44 -8.72 25.08
N LEU A 19 -30.84 -8.15 24.03
CA LEU A 19 -29.80 -8.81 23.25
C LEU A 19 -28.51 -8.99 24.05
N ILE A 20 -28.08 -7.98 24.80
CA ILE A 20 -26.91 -8.08 25.67
C ILE A 20 -27.13 -9.14 26.76
N SER A 21 -28.33 -9.18 27.34
CA SER A 21 -28.67 -10.13 28.41
C SER A 21 -28.99 -11.54 27.89
N SER A 22 -29.11 -11.72 26.57
CA SER A 22 -29.49 -12.99 25.96
C SER A 22 -28.44 -14.10 26.10
N SER A 23 -27.17 -13.73 26.30
CA SER A 23 -26.07 -14.68 26.44
C SER A 23 -25.08 -14.21 27.50
N PRO A 24 -24.59 -15.11 28.37
CA PRO A 24 -23.52 -14.82 29.31
C PRO A 24 -22.28 -14.23 28.63
N PHE A 25 -22.00 -14.63 27.39
CA PHE A 25 -20.88 -14.12 26.61
C PHE A 25 -20.96 -12.60 26.40
N PHE A 26 -22.13 -12.07 26.00
CA PHE A 26 -22.31 -10.64 25.74
C PHE A 26 -22.19 -9.82 27.02
N VAL A 27 -22.71 -10.35 28.14
CA VAL A 27 -22.55 -9.72 29.46
C VAL A 27 -21.08 -9.66 29.86
N ILE A 28 -20.33 -10.77 29.72
CA ILE A 28 -18.89 -10.83 30.01
C ILE A 28 -18.10 -9.82 29.16
N ILE A 29 -18.40 -9.76 27.86
CA ILE A 29 -17.75 -8.80 26.95
C ILE A 29 -18.05 -7.36 27.32
N LEU A 30 -19.29 -7.06 27.69
CA LEU A 30 -19.68 -5.72 28.10
C LEU A 30 -18.89 -5.30 29.35
N PHE A 31 -18.79 -6.18 30.36
CA PHE A 31 -17.99 -5.90 31.56
C PHE A 31 -16.51 -5.71 31.25
N LEU A 32 -15.92 -6.52 30.36
CA LEU A 32 -14.53 -6.37 29.95
C LEU A 32 -14.29 -5.03 29.24
N LEU A 33 -15.19 -4.60 28.35
CA LEU A 33 -15.09 -3.32 27.65
C LEU A 33 -15.28 -2.12 28.60
N ILE A 34 -16.20 -2.22 29.57
CA ILE A 34 -16.36 -1.21 30.62
C ILE A 34 -15.10 -1.12 31.48
N ALA A 35 -14.52 -2.25 31.89
CA ALA A 35 -13.27 -2.28 32.64
C ALA A 35 -12.10 -1.70 31.83
N ALA A 36 -12.00 -2.01 30.54
CA ALA A 36 -10.96 -1.47 29.66
C ALA A 36 -11.07 0.06 29.49
N THR A 37 -12.28 0.57 29.29
CA THR A 37 -12.53 2.01 29.15
C THR A 37 -12.28 2.78 30.44
N LEU A 38 -12.72 2.28 31.59
CA LEU A 38 -12.41 2.86 32.90
C LEU A 38 -10.90 2.89 33.16
N THR A 39 -10.21 1.78 32.90
CA THR A 39 -8.76 1.70 33.08
C THR A 39 -8.01 2.64 32.13
N LEU A 40 -8.52 2.86 30.91
CA LEU A 40 -7.97 3.83 29.96
C LEU A 40 -8.06 5.26 30.48
N VAL A 41 -9.22 5.67 31.00
CA VAL A 41 -9.42 7.00 31.60
C VAL A 41 -8.45 7.21 32.78
N LEU A 42 -8.31 6.20 33.65
CA LEU A 42 -7.38 6.25 34.79
C LEU A 42 -5.91 6.31 34.33
N SER A 43 -5.54 5.55 33.31
CA SER A 43 -4.17 5.54 32.77
C SER A 43 -3.76 6.91 32.19
N LYS A 44 -4.71 7.63 31.58
CA LYS A 44 -4.49 8.98 31.05
C LYS A 44 -4.30 10.00 32.17
N LYS A 45 -5.06 9.86 33.27
CA LYS A 45 -4.96 10.75 34.44
C LYS A 45 -3.68 10.52 35.25
N SER A 46 -3.25 9.27 35.45
CA SER A 46 -2.10 8.96 36.30
C SER A 46 -0.77 8.80 35.54
N ASN A 47 -0.80 8.77 34.20
CA ASN A 47 0.33 8.46 33.32
C ASN A 47 1.09 7.16 33.69
N ASN A 48 0.43 6.22 34.38
CA ASN A 48 1.06 4.99 34.86
C ASN A 48 1.22 3.96 33.72
N ARG A 49 2.47 3.51 33.50
CA ARG A 49 2.83 2.52 32.47
C ARG A 49 2.09 1.20 32.65
N ASN A 50 1.90 0.72 33.87
CA ASN A 50 1.25 -0.56 34.14
C ASN A 50 -0.23 -0.54 33.71
N LEU A 51 -0.92 0.58 33.93
CA LEU A 51 -2.31 0.74 33.51
C LEU A 51 -2.44 0.74 31.99
N LYS A 52 -1.50 1.35 31.26
CA LYS A 52 -1.48 1.30 29.79
C LYS A 52 -1.33 -0.14 29.27
N ILE A 53 -0.47 -0.94 29.90
CA ILE A 53 -0.30 -2.36 29.55
C ILE A 53 -1.58 -3.14 29.83
N ILE A 54 -2.20 -2.94 31.00
CA ILE A 54 -3.46 -3.60 31.38
C ILE A 54 -4.58 -3.27 30.40
N VAL A 55 -4.73 -2.02 29.97
CA VAL A 55 -5.72 -1.60 28.97
C VAL A 55 -5.52 -2.36 27.65
N THR A 56 -4.28 -2.42 27.15
CA THR A 56 -3.96 -3.15 25.92
C THR A 56 -4.30 -4.63 26.06
N VAL A 57 -3.97 -5.26 27.19
CA VAL A 57 -4.28 -6.66 27.47
C VAL A 57 -5.78 -6.91 27.52
N LEU A 58 -6.56 -6.03 28.16
CA LEU A 58 -8.03 -6.16 28.23
C LEU A 58 -8.70 -6.09 26.85
N TYR A 59 -8.27 -5.16 25.99
CA TYR A 59 -8.76 -5.09 24.61
C TYR A 59 -8.37 -6.33 23.81
N PHE A 60 -7.14 -6.83 23.99
CA PHE A 60 -6.66 -8.00 23.28
C PHE A 60 -7.40 -9.28 23.69
N ILE A 61 -7.64 -9.48 24.98
CA ILE A 61 -8.45 -10.59 25.50
C ILE A 61 -9.88 -10.51 24.95
N SER A 62 -10.48 -9.31 24.96
CA SER A 62 -11.82 -9.09 24.41
C SER A 62 -11.89 -9.48 22.93
N PHE A 63 -10.86 -9.10 22.16
CA PHE A 63 -10.77 -9.44 20.74
C PHE A 63 -10.62 -10.94 20.50
N ILE A 64 -9.75 -11.63 21.26
CA ILE A 64 -9.59 -13.09 21.17
C ILE A 64 -10.91 -13.80 21.49
N LEU A 65 -11.64 -13.38 22.52
CA LEU A 65 -12.93 -13.97 22.90
C LEU A 65 -13.99 -13.84 21.80
N ILE A 66 -14.01 -12.71 21.08
CA ILE A 66 -14.87 -12.50 19.91
C ILE A 66 -14.50 -13.46 18.79
N ILE A 67 -13.21 -13.58 18.46
CA ILE A 67 -12.74 -14.50 17.42
C ILE A 67 -13.04 -15.95 17.79
N PHE A 68 -12.86 -16.35 19.05
CA PHE A 68 -13.12 -17.72 19.47
C PHE A 68 -14.60 -18.10 19.33
N ASN A 69 -15.53 -17.20 19.70
CA ASN A 69 -16.96 -17.50 19.64
C ASN A 69 -17.59 -17.27 18.25
N TYR A 70 -17.08 -16.32 17.47
CA TYR A 70 -17.69 -15.91 16.20
C TYR A 70 -16.78 -15.99 14.98
N GLY A 71 -15.53 -16.44 15.15
CA GLY A 71 -14.54 -16.51 14.07
C GLY A 71 -15.00 -17.36 12.90
N SER A 72 -15.70 -18.47 13.15
CA SER A 72 -16.28 -19.33 12.10
C SER A 72 -17.40 -18.65 11.29
N SER A 73 -18.09 -17.68 11.89
CA SER A 73 -19.06 -16.84 11.15
C SER A 73 -18.33 -15.73 10.38
N PHE A 74 -17.22 -15.25 10.93
CA PHE A 74 -16.36 -14.27 10.27
C PHE A 74 -15.68 -14.83 9.03
N THR A 75 -15.26 -16.11 9.05
CA THR A 75 -14.74 -16.79 7.86
C THR A 75 -15.81 -16.91 6.79
N LYS A 76 -17.04 -17.31 7.14
CA LYS A 76 -18.16 -17.35 6.18
C LYS A 76 -18.49 -15.97 5.61
N PHE A 77 -18.43 -14.93 6.43
CA PHE A 77 -18.59 -13.55 5.96
C PHE A 77 -17.47 -13.15 5.01
N PHE A 78 -16.22 -13.50 5.34
CA PHE A 78 -15.06 -13.26 4.50
C PHE A 78 -15.16 -14.03 3.18
N ASP A 79 -15.55 -15.31 3.20
CA ASP A 79 -15.80 -16.12 2.02
C ASP A 79 -16.86 -15.48 1.13
N ASN A 80 -17.99 -15.05 1.71
CA ASN A 80 -19.05 -14.37 0.95
C ASN A 80 -18.61 -13.00 0.42
N LEU A 81 -17.81 -12.24 1.18
CA LEU A 81 -17.24 -10.97 0.74
C LEU A 81 -16.29 -11.19 -0.43
N VAL A 82 -15.37 -12.15 -0.30
CA VAL A 82 -14.46 -12.59 -1.36
C VAL A 82 -15.26 -13.00 -2.59
N THR A 83 -16.19 -13.94 -2.47
CA THR A 83 -17.03 -14.40 -3.58
C THR A 83 -17.76 -13.25 -4.27
N LYS A 84 -18.38 -12.33 -3.51
CA LYS A 84 -19.10 -11.18 -4.10
C LYS A 84 -18.15 -10.17 -4.73
N LEU A 85 -17.05 -9.82 -4.06
CA LEU A 85 -16.04 -8.90 -4.57
C LEU A 85 -15.48 -9.42 -5.89
N PHE A 86 -15.12 -10.71 -5.92
CA PHE A 86 -14.69 -11.36 -7.13
C PHE A 86 -15.81 -11.45 -8.17
N THR A 87 -17.08 -11.68 -7.79
CA THR A 87 -18.24 -11.64 -8.70
C THR A 87 -18.40 -10.32 -9.44
N TYR A 88 -18.20 -9.20 -8.74
CA TYR A 88 -18.24 -7.87 -9.36
C TYR A 88 -16.98 -7.54 -10.15
N LEU A 89 -15.84 -8.13 -9.80
CA LEU A 89 -14.55 -7.89 -10.44
C LEU A 89 -14.27 -8.84 -11.61
N TYR A 90 -15.03 -9.94 -11.75
CA TYR A 90 -14.88 -10.89 -12.84
C TYR A 90 -15.06 -10.20 -14.19
N PHE A 91 -14.21 -10.58 -15.14
CA PHE A 91 -14.29 -10.06 -16.49
C PHE A 91 -15.62 -10.42 -17.13
N PRO A 92 -16.45 -9.45 -17.54
CA PRO A 92 -17.82 -9.69 -17.96
C PRO A 92 -17.95 -10.56 -19.21
N SER A 93 -16.85 -10.74 -19.95
CA SER A 93 -16.77 -11.55 -21.16
C SER A 93 -15.34 -11.99 -21.45
N ILE A 94 -15.20 -13.02 -22.29
CA ILE A 94 -13.90 -13.45 -22.86
C ILE A 94 -13.25 -12.31 -23.66
N ILE A 95 -14.05 -11.40 -24.24
CA ILE A 95 -13.55 -10.21 -24.93
C ILE A 95 -12.80 -9.28 -23.96
N ALA A 96 -13.34 -9.05 -22.76
CA ALA A 96 -12.66 -8.23 -21.76
C ALA A 96 -11.31 -8.86 -21.34
N TYR A 97 -11.25 -10.18 -21.32
CA TYR A 97 -10.05 -10.95 -21.05
C TYR A 97 -8.97 -10.77 -22.13
N LEU A 98 -9.37 -10.80 -23.41
CA LEU A 98 -8.50 -10.48 -24.53
C LEU A 98 -7.96 -9.03 -24.47
N CYS A 99 -8.82 -8.06 -24.13
CA CYS A 99 -8.39 -6.67 -23.97
C CYS A 99 -7.30 -6.54 -22.89
N LEU A 100 -7.41 -7.27 -21.78
CA LEU A 100 -6.42 -7.24 -20.72
C LEU A 100 -5.12 -7.95 -21.07
N MET A 101 -5.17 -8.98 -21.90
CA MET A 101 -3.95 -9.54 -22.47
C MET A 101 -3.21 -8.51 -23.33
N ILE A 102 -3.93 -7.77 -24.17
CA ILE A 102 -3.34 -6.68 -24.98
C ILE A 102 -2.71 -5.63 -24.06
N ILE A 103 -3.41 -5.22 -23.00
CA ILE A 103 -2.86 -4.29 -22.00
C ILE A 103 -1.60 -4.87 -21.33
N GLY A 104 -1.59 -6.17 -20.99
CA GLY A 104 -0.42 -6.87 -20.46
C GLY A 104 0.79 -6.81 -21.39
N ILE A 105 0.57 -7.02 -22.70
CA ILE A 105 1.62 -6.87 -23.73
C ILE A 105 2.13 -5.43 -23.75
N LEU A 106 1.25 -4.44 -23.74
CA LEU A 106 1.64 -3.02 -23.71
C LEU A 106 2.47 -2.67 -22.47
N ILE A 107 2.16 -3.25 -21.31
CA ILE A 107 2.94 -3.08 -20.07
C ILE A 107 4.36 -3.65 -20.25
N LEU A 108 4.50 -4.85 -20.83
CA LEU A 108 5.81 -5.46 -21.10
C LEU A 108 6.62 -4.64 -22.10
N VAL A 109 6.00 -4.21 -23.21
CA VAL A 109 6.65 -3.35 -24.21
C VAL A 109 7.12 -2.04 -23.55
N LYS A 110 6.26 -1.38 -22.78
CA LYS A 110 6.61 -0.15 -22.05
C LYS A 110 7.75 -0.37 -21.06
N MET A 111 7.78 -1.51 -20.38
CA MET A 111 8.85 -1.88 -19.45
C MET A 111 10.21 -2.00 -20.17
N ILE A 112 10.23 -2.67 -21.34
CA ILE A 112 11.44 -2.81 -22.17
C ILE A 112 11.89 -1.45 -22.69
N LEU A 113 10.98 -0.67 -23.29
CA LEU A 113 11.29 0.66 -23.84
C LEU A 113 11.82 1.63 -22.78
N LYS A 114 11.29 1.58 -21.55
CA LYS A 114 11.76 2.42 -20.44
C LYS A 114 13.00 1.89 -19.73
N LYS A 115 13.53 0.72 -20.14
CA LYS A 115 14.67 0.06 -19.49
C LYS A 115 14.50 -0.01 -17.97
N GLU A 116 13.40 -0.64 -17.54
CA GLU A 116 13.04 -0.74 -16.13
C GLU A 116 14.22 -1.25 -15.29
N LYS A 117 14.62 -0.47 -14.28
CA LYS A 117 15.81 -0.75 -13.46
C LYS A 117 15.53 -1.74 -12.32
N SER A 118 14.30 -1.74 -11.81
CA SER A 118 13.95 -2.62 -10.69
C SER A 118 13.80 -4.06 -11.16
N LYS A 119 14.76 -4.91 -10.79
CA LYS A 119 14.74 -6.36 -11.10
C LYS A 119 13.45 -7.03 -10.60
N PHE A 120 12.98 -6.65 -9.41
CA PHE A 120 11.74 -7.19 -8.84
C PHE A 120 10.52 -6.88 -9.73
N ILE A 121 10.40 -5.64 -10.21
CA ILE A 121 9.29 -5.25 -11.09
C ILE A 121 9.36 -5.97 -12.43
N VAL A 122 10.56 -6.14 -13.00
CA VAL A 122 10.75 -6.87 -14.25
C VAL A 122 10.31 -8.32 -14.10
N ILE A 123 10.83 -9.01 -13.07
CA ILE A 123 10.49 -10.42 -12.80
C ILE A 123 9.00 -10.58 -12.53
N SER A 124 8.42 -9.69 -11.70
CA SER A 124 6.99 -9.72 -11.37
C SER A 124 6.11 -9.54 -12.60
N ASN A 125 6.39 -8.55 -13.45
CA ASN A 125 5.62 -8.32 -14.68
C ASN A 125 5.67 -9.53 -15.63
N VAL A 126 6.87 -10.12 -15.82
CA VAL A 126 7.04 -11.28 -16.72
C VAL A 126 6.33 -12.51 -16.16
N MET A 127 6.49 -12.80 -14.87
CA MET A 127 5.85 -13.93 -14.20
C MET A 127 4.33 -13.81 -14.24
N LEU A 128 3.77 -12.67 -13.82
CA LEU A 128 2.32 -12.44 -13.80
C LEU A 128 1.73 -12.50 -15.22
N PHE A 129 2.39 -11.92 -16.21
CA PHE A 129 1.97 -12.04 -17.61
C PHE A 129 1.96 -13.50 -18.08
N THR A 130 3.02 -14.25 -17.77
CA THR A 130 3.14 -15.66 -18.21
C THR A 130 2.04 -16.53 -17.59
N ILE A 131 1.77 -16.35 -16.29
CA ILE A 131 0.67 -17.03 -15.60
C ILE A 131 -0.68 -16.64 -16.22
N SER A 132 -0.90 -15.35 -16.50
CA SER A 132 -2.12 -14.88 -17.14
C SER A 132 -2.35 -15.47 -18.53
N VAL A 133 -1.29 -15.59 -19.35
CA VAL A 133 -1.37 -16.22 -20.67
C VAL A 133 -1.70 -17.70 -20.56
N LEU A 134 -1.06 -18.42 -19.62
CA LEU A 134 -1.35 -19.84 -19.40
C LEU A 134 -2.82 -20.05 -19.00
N LEU A 135 -3.32 -19.29 -18.03
CA LEU A 135 -4.71 -19.36 -17.59
C LEU A 135 -5.70 -19.01 -18.71
N PHE A 136 -5.34 -18.06 -19.56
CA PHE A 136 -6.14 -17.71 -20.74
C PHE A 136 -6.24 -18.88 -21.72
N VAL A 137 -5.10 -19.50 -22.07
CA VAL A 137 -5.07 -20.65 -23.01
C VAL A 137 -5.91 -21.82 -22.47
N LEU A 138 -5.80 -22.13 -21.17
CA LEU A 138 -6.63 -23.16 -20.54
C LEU A 138 -8.12 -22.83 -20.59
N SER A 139 -8.46 -21.54 -20.43
CA SER A 139 -9.86 -21.08 -20.53
C SER A 139 -10.40 -21.29 -21.95
N ILE A 140 -9.61 -20.95 -22.98
CA ILE A 140 -9.98 -21.16 -24.39
C ILE A 140 -10.13 -22.65 -24.71
N ASP A 141 -9.24 -23.52 -24.21
CA ASP A 141 -9.34 -24.97 -24.43
C ASP A 141 -10.67 -25.55 -23.91
N ILE A 142 -11.09 -25.15 -22.72
CA ILE A 142 -12.38 -25.58 -22.15
C ILE A 142 -13.56 -25.04 -22.95
N ILE A 143 -13.50 -23.79 -23.40
CA ILE A 143 -14.55 -23.19 -24.23
C ILE A 143 -14.71 -23.96 -25.54
N VAL A 144 -13.61 -24.26 -26.22
CA VAL A 144 -13.62 -24.98 -27.50
C VAL A 144 -14.10 -26.41 -27.32
N LYS A 145 -13.59 -27.14 -26.32
CA LYS A 145 -14.01 -28.52 -26.06
C LYS A 145 -15.46 -28.63 -25.58
N GLY A 146 -15.93 -27.63 -24.84
CA GLY A 146 -17.28 -27.59 -24.29
C GLY A 146 -18.33 -26.97 -25.22
N ASN A 147 -17.95 -26.45 -26.39
CA ASN A 147 -18.81 -25.64 -27.27
C ASN A 147 -19.58 -24.55 -26.50
N ILE A 148 -18.88 -23.85 -25.59
CA ILE A 148 -19.49 -22.84 -24.74
C ILE A 148 -19.70 -21.57 -25.56
N ASP A 149 -20.93 -21.05 -25.57
CA ASP A 149 -21.20 -19.74 -26.16
C ASP A 149 -20.45 -18.66 -25.36
N ILE A 150 -19.56 -17.93 -26.02
CA ILE A 150 -18.74 -16.87 -25.41
C ILE A 150 -19.41 -15.50 -25.36
N PHE A 151 -20.57 -15.35 -26.01
CA PHE A 151 -21.35 -14.13 -26.05
C PHE A 151 -22.39 -14.07 -24.93
N GLU A 152 -22.82 -15.24 -24.45
CA GLU A 152 -23.70 -15.33 -23.29
C GLU A 152 -22.89 -15.37 -21.99
N LYS A 153 -23.19 -14.45 -21.07
CA LYS A 153 -22.51 -14.40 -19.77
C LYS A 153 -22.81 -15.67 -18.95
N THR A 154 -24.03 -16.17 -19.06
CA THR A 154 -24.55 -17.32 -18.30
C THR A 154 -23.87 -18.64 -18.67
N SER A 155 -23.60 -18.88 -19.94
CA SER A 155 -22.91 -20.09 -20.42
C SER A 155 -21.46 -20.17 -19.92
N ILE A 156 -20.74 -19.04 -19.86
CA ILE A 156 -19.36 -18.98 -19.38
C ILE A 156 -19.27 -19.36 -17.89
N TYR A 157 -20.16 -18.81 -17.06
CA TYR A 157 -20.10 -19.03 -15.60
C TYR A 157 -20.86 -20.26 -15.12
N ASN A 158 -21.70 -20.88 -15.95
CA ASN A 158 -22.33 -22.16 -15.63
C ASN A 158 -21.34 -23.33 -15.65
N ASN A 159 -20.19 -23.19 -16.31
CA ASN A 159 -19.12 -24.19 -16.26
C ASN A 159 -18.18 -23.89 -15.08
N GLU A 160 -18.21 -24.76 -14.06
CA GLU A 160 -17.42 -24.57 -12.83
C GLU A 160 -15.91 -24.43 -13.10
N THR A 161 -15.36 -25.26 -13.99
CA THR A 161 -13.92 -25.23 -14.32
C THR A 161 -13.53 -23.93 -15.01
N LEU A 162 -14.32 -23.50 -16.00
CA LEU A 162 -14.10 -22.24 -16.70
C LEU A 162 -14.24 -21.04 -15.76
N MET A 163 -15.25 -21.08 -14.89
CA MET A 163 -15.44 -20.08 -13.86
C MET A 163 -14.16 -19.96 -13.02
N VAL A 164 -13.67 -21.05 -12.42
CA VAL A 164 -12.47 -21.06 -11.57
C VAL A 164 -11.25 -20.47 -12.28
N LEU A 165 -11.02 -20.82 -13.55
CA LEU A 165 -9.91 -20.26 -14.32
C LEU A 165 -10.02 -18.75 -14.53
N ILE A 166 -11.23 -18.26 -14.82
CA ILE A 166 -11.49 -16.81 -14.95
C ILE A 166 -11.25 -16.11 -13.61
N GLN A 167 -11.71 -16.69 -12.48
CA GLN A 167 -11.47 -16.12 -11.16
C GLN A 167 -9.97 -16.05 -10.83
N ALA A 168 -9.24 -17.13 -11.13
CA ALA A 168 -7.82 -17.22 -10.89
C ALA A 168 -7.06 -16.12 -11.66
N ASN A 169 -7.34 -15.94 -12.95
CA ASN A 169 -6.63 -14.93 -13.72
C ASN A 169 -7.07 -13.50 -13.37
N THR A 170 -8.35 -13.30 -13.02
CA THR A 170 -8.82 -12.03 -12.46
C THR A 170 -7.99 -11.65 -11.22
N THR A 171 -7.70 -12.63 -10.36
CA THR A 171 -6.82 -12.46 -9.19
C THR A 171 -5.39 -12.11 -9.60
N VAL A 172 -4.83 -12.77 -10.61
CA VAL A 172 -3.48 -12.48 -11.13
C VAL A 172 -3.39 -11.04 -11.63
N TYR A 173 -4.36 -10.56 -12.41
CA TYR A 173 -4.41 -9.17 -12.86
C TYR A 173 -4.56 -8.19 -11.71
N LEU A 174 -5.38 -8.50 -10.69
CA LEU A 174 -5.53 -7.67 -9.50
C LEU A 174 -4.20 -7.52 -8.75
N ILE A 175 -3.48 -8.62 -8.52
CA ILE A 175 -2.14 -8.61 -7.91
C ILE A 175 -1.17 -7.78 -8.76
N TRP A 176 -1.25 -7.90 -10.08
CA TRP A 176 -0.42 -7.15 -11.00
C TRP A 176 -0.68 -5.64 -10.90
N PHE A 177 -1.95 -5.22 -10.91
CA PHE A 177 -2.32 -3.82 -10.75
C PHE A 177 -1.87 -3.25 -9.39
N ILE A 178 -2.00 -4.02 -8.30
CA ILE A 178 -1.50 -3.61 -6.99
C ILE A 178 0.01 -3.40 -7.03
N THR A 179 0.77 -4.31 -7.64
CA THR A 179 2.23 -4.19 -7.77
C THR A 179 2.63 -2.92 -8.53
N LEU A 180 1.93 -2.62 -9.63
CA LEU A 180 2.15 -1.41 -10.41
C LEU A 180 1.75 -0.14 -9.64
N LEU A 181 0.67 -0.20 -8.85
CA LEU A 181 0.20 0.90 -8.02
C LEU A 181 1.22 1.23 -6.91
N ILE A 182 1.73 0.21 -6.20
CA ILE A 182 2.77 0.37 -5.18
C ILE A 182 4.00 1.04 -5.79
N LYS A 183 4.46 0.56 -6.94
CA LYS A 183 5.58 1.17 -7.67
C LYS A 183 5.30 2.64 -8.01
N TYR A 184 4.11 2.96 -8.50
CA TYR A 184 3.73 4.33 -8.82
C TYR A 184 3.75 5.23 -7.58
N LEU A 185 3.18 4.78 -6.47
CA LEU A 185 3.17 5.51 -5.21
C LEU A 185 4.58 5.69 -4.63
N ALA A 186 5.41 4.65 -4.63
CA ALA A 186 6.79 4.72 -4.18
C ALA A 186 7.57 5.77 -4.99
N ASN A 187 7.46 5.74 -6.32
CA ASN A 187 8.11 6.74 -7.18
C ASN A 187 7.58 8.16 -6.95
N LYS A 188 6.29 8.32 -6.64
CA LYS A 188 5.70 9.62 -6.33
C LYS A 188 6.21 10.18 -5.01
N ILE A 189 6.39 9.33 -4.00
CA ILE A 189 6.94 9.70 -2.69
C ILE A 189 8.43 10.08 -2.82
N ILE A 190 9.24 9.24 -3.47
CA ILE A 190 10.67 9.50 -3.67
C ILE A 190 10.88 10.82 -4.40
N LYS A 191 10.13 11.08 -5.48
CA LYS A 191 10.22 12.36 -6.20
C LYS A 191 9.84 13.57 -5.34
N LYS A 192 8.95 13.40 -4.37
CA LYS A 192 8.56 14.49 -3.47
C LYS A 192 9.67 14.76 -2.45
N LEU A 193 10.32 13.72 -1.94
CA LEU A 193 11.45 13.83 -1.02
C LEU A 193 12.68 14.44 -1.72
N ASP A 194 13.02 13.98 -2.92
CA ASP A 194 14.10 14.56 -3.75
C ASP A 194 13.88 16.04 -4.09
N TYR A 195 12.61 16.50 -4.12
CA TYR A 195 12.27 17.90 -4.35
C TYR A 195 12.41 18.76 -3.08
N GLU A 196 12.27 18.17 -1.90
CA GLU A 196 12.41 18.85 -0.60
C GLU A 196 13.88 18.90 -0.12
N GLU A 197 14.71 17.93 -0.51
CA GLU A 197 16.14 17.87 -0.15
C GLU A 197 17.08 18.68 -1.04
N LYS A 198 16.65 19.08 -2.25
CA LYS A 198 17.44 20.07 -3.01
C LYS A 198 17.33 21.40 -2.26
N PRO A 199 18.43 21.96 -1.71
CA PRO A 199 18.41 23.37 -1.38
C PRO A 199 17.97 24.09 -2.65
N LYS A 200 17.15 25.12 -2.51
CA LYS A 200 17.07 26.11 -3.59
C LYS A 200 18.53 26.40 -3.91
N GLU A 201 18.98 26.12 -5.14
CA GLU A 201 20.14 26.80 -5.67
C GLU A 201 19.73 28.26 -5.57
N ASP A 202 20.13 28.90 -4.46
CA ASP A 202 20.34 30.32 -4.44
C ASP A 202 21.17 30.51 -5.70
N LYS A 203 20.57 31.23 -6.65
CA LYS A 203 21.34 31.85 -7.71
C LYS A 203 22.32 32.72 -6.95
N GLU A 204 23.47 32.17 -6.58
CA GLU A 204 24.63 32.97 -6.28
C GLU A 204 24.79 33.80 -7.53
N GLU A 205 24.38 35.07 -7.44
CA GLU A 205 24.84 36.08 -8.34
C GLU A 205 26.33 35.84 -8.47
N ILE A 206 26.75 35.40 -9.65
CA ILE A 206 28.15 35.34 -10.02
C ILE A 206 28.63 36.78 -9.82
N LYS A 207 29.21 37.08 -8.65
CA LYS A 207 30.00 38.29 -8.48
C LYS A 207 31.06 38.18 -9.55
N GLU A 208 30.99 39.05 -10.55
CA GLU A 208 32.01 39.18 -11.58
C GLU A 208 33.36 39.10 -10.89
N VAL A 209 34.10 38.03 -11.18
CA VAL A 209 35.49 37.90 -10.78
C VAL A 209 36.22 38.97 -11.58
N ARG A 210 36.46 40.13 -10.96
CA ARG A 210 37.29 41.18 -11.55
C ARG A 210 38.67 40.59 -11.73
N TYR A 211 39.04 40.31 -12.98
CA TYR A 211 40.40 39.93 -13.31
C TYR A 211 41.32 41.07 -12.88
N LEU A 212 42.26 40.78 -11.98
CA LEU A 212 43.31 41.72 -11.59
C LEU A 212 44.08 42.10 -12.86
N THR A 213 44.39 43.38 -13.03
CA THR A 213 45.32 43.77 -14.08
C THR A 213 46.71 43.20 -13.78
N ASP A 214 47.56 43.06 -14.80
CA ASP A 214 48.92 42.53 -14.62
C ASP A 214 49.72 43.34 -13.57
N GLU A 215 49.47 44.65 -13.48
CA GLU A 215 50.05 45.52 -12.45
C GLU A 215 49.55 45.18 -11.04
N GLU A 216 48.24 44.99 -10.86
CA GLU A 216 47.65 44.62 -9.57
C GLU A 216 48.13 43.22 -9.13
N PHE A 217 48.25 42.27 -10.07
CA PHE A 217 48.79 40.93 -9.82
C PHE A 217 50.27 40.98 -9.42
N ASN A 218 51.10 41.72 -10.17
CA ASN A 218 52.53 41.84 -9.89
C ASN A 218 52.79 42.54 -8.55
N ALA A 219 52.03 43.57 -8.21
CA ALA A 219 52.13 44.23 -6.91
C ALA A 219 51.80 43.28 -5.75
N TYR A 220 50.79 42.42 -5.94
CA TYR A 220 50.42 41.41 -4.95
C TYR A 220 51.52 40.35 -4.79
N PHE A 221 52.08 39.89 -5.91
CA PHE A 221 53.15 38.89 -5.93
C PHE A 221 54.44 39.39 -5.28
N GLU A 222 54.86 40.63 -5.56
CA GLU A 222 56.03 41.25 -4.93
C GLU A 222 55.86 41.42 -3.43
N ASN A 223 54.66 41.81 -2.98
CA ASN A 223 54.37 41.92 -1.55
C ASN A 223 54.41 40.55 -0.84
N TYR A 224 53.88 39.51 -1.50
CA TYR A 224 53.97 38.15 -1.01
C TYR A 224 55.42 37.67 -0.89
N LYS A 225 56.23 37.92 -1.92
CA LYS A 225 57.65 37.55 -1.95
C LYS A 225 58.42 38.21 -0.81
N LYS A 226 58.24 39.51 -0.58
CA LYS A 226 58.85 40.24 0.54
C LYS A 226 58.47 39.66 1.90
N LYS A 227 57.18 39.31 2.10
CA LYS A 227 56.73 38.66 3.34
C LYS A 227 57.38 37.30 3.55
N HIS A 228 57.52 36.52 2.47
CA HIS A 228 58.14 35.20 2.54
C HIS A 228 59.64 35.29 2.85
N GLU A 229 60.36 36.24 2.26
CA GLU A 229 61.77 36.47 2.54
C GLU A 229 61.99 36.91 3.99
N ALA A 230 61.17 37.85 4.48
CA ALA A 230 61.21 38.28 5.89
C ALA A 230 60.92 37.11 6.85
N PHE A 231 59.98 36.23 6.51
CA PHE A 231 59.68 35.04 7.30
C PHE A 231 60.87 34.06 7.36
N GLU A 232 61.54 33.82 6.23
CA GLU A 232 62.73 32.95 6.17
C GLU A 232 63.93 33.55 6.91
N GLU A 233 64.11 34.88 6.91
CA GLU A 233 65.13 35.54 7.74
C GLU A 233 64.84 35.38 9.23
N ILE A 234 63.59 35.61 9.67
CA ILE A 234 63.19 35.41 11.07
C ILE A 234 63.42 33.95 11.49
N LYS A 235 63.10 33.00 10.62
CA LYS A 235 63.30 31.57 10.88
C LYS A 235 64.77 31.20 11.06
N LYS A 236 65.70 31.86 10.33
CA LYS A 236 67.15 31.68 10.50
C LYS A 236 67.70 32.28 11.79
N LEU A 237 67.02 33.26 12.38
CA LEU A 237 67.44 33.87 13.66
C LEU A 237 66.98 33.07 14.89
N ILE A 238 66.05 32.13 14.70
CA ILE A 238 65.43 31.33 15.79
C ILE A 238 66.02 29.91 15.86
N ASN A 239 66.83 29.50 14.88
CA ASN A 239 67.60 28.25 14.86
C ASN A 239 69.10 28.52 15.00
#